data_AF-A0A2U1LQN8-F1
#
_entry.id   AF-A0A2U1LQN8-F1
#
_cell.length_a   1.000
_cell.length_b   1.000
_cell.length_c   1.000
_cell.angle_alpha   90.00
_cell.angle_beta   90.00
_cell.angle_gamma   90.00
#
_symmetry.space_group_name_H-M   'P 1'
#
loop_
_entity.id
_entity.type
_entity.pdbx_description
1 polymer ?
#
loop_
_entity_poly.entity_id
_entity_poly.type
_entity_poly.pdbx_seq_one_letter_code
_entity_poly.pdbx_strand_id
1 'polypeptide(L)'
;MAQLDYVSNTWAQIISSITNIPAKNTIWSVIQRLVLGASVYFLWQERNVRLFSNYGRSENELFKIIVESVRSRIMGLKLQVTTDVIKAVKIWSFPIDKMLMYKFLLDKLLADNMDIDEDN
;
A
#
# COMPACT_ATOMS: atom_id res chain seq x y z
N MET A 1 -5.05 -2.68 -4.68
CA MET A 1 -4.79 -2.43 -3.25
C MET A 1 -3.29 -2.55 -2.91
N ALA A 2 -2.62 -3.69 -3.14
CA ALA A 2 -1.20 -3.85 -2.75
C ALA A 2 -0.22 -4.22 -3.90
N GLN A 3 -0.68 -4.20 -5.17
CA GLN A 3 0.10 -4.67 -6.33
C GLN A 3 0.69 -6.08 -6.10
N LEU A 4 -0.19 -7.03 -5.76
CA LEU A 4 0.16 -8.44 -5.55
C LEU A 4 -0.48 -9.30 -6.65
N ASP A 5 -0.60 -8.76 -7.86
CA ASP A 5 -1.38 -9.36 -8.95
C ASP A 5 -0.78 -10.69 -9.46
N TYR A 6 0.45 -10.99 -9.08
CA TYR A 6 1.19 -12.23 -9.40
C TYR A 6 1.12 -13.29 -8.29
N VAL A 7 0.50 -12.98 -7.15
CA VAL A 7 0.40 -13.89 -6.01
C VAL A 7 -0.94 -14.64 -6.10
N SER A 8 -0.90 -15.96 -5.89
CA SER A 8 -2.12 -16.77 -5.93
C SER A 8 -3.05 -16.49 -4.74
N ASN A 9 -4.26 -17.04 -4.78
CA ASN A 9 -5.22 -17.02 -3.67
C ASN A 9 -5.00 -18.15 -2.64
N THR A 10 -3.99 -19.00 -2.82
CA THR A 10 -3.72 -20.12 -1.90
C THR A 10 -2.82 -19.66 -0.77
N TRP A 11 -3.24 -19.83 0.49
CA TRP A 11 -2.51 -19.33 1.65
C TRP A 11 -1.02 -19.71 1.69
N ALA A 12 -0.70 -20.99 1.44
CA ALA A 12 0.69 -21.46 1.40
C ALA A 12 1.54 -20.75 0.34
N GLN A 13 0.94 -20.45 -0.82
CA GLN A 13 1.60 -19.72 -1.90
C GLN A 13 1.69 -18.22 -1.60
N ILE A 14 0.69 -17.62 -0.95
CA ILE A 14 0.76 -16.23 -0.47
C ILE A 14 1.94 -16.05 0.48
N ILE A 15 2.06 -16.95 1.47
CA ILE A 15 3.15 -16.91 2.43
C ILE A 15 4.49 -17.10 1.72
N SER A 16 4.64 -18.15 0.89
CA SER A 16 5.91 -18.41 0.22
C SER A 16 6.30 -17.28 -0.75
N SER A 17 5.35 -16.69 -1.48
CA SER A 17 5.61 -15.54 -2.34
C SER A 17 6.07 -14.33 -1.52
N ILE A 18 5.36 -13.98 -0.44
CA ILE A 18 5.70 -12.79 0.34
C ILE A 18 7.02 -12.96 1.12
N THR A 19 7.32 -14.14 1.64
CA THR A 19 8.61 -14.40 2.32
C THR A 19 9.81 -14.30 1.39
N ASN A 20 9.61 -14.59 0.10
CA ASN A 20 10.66 -14.53 -0.91
C ASN A 20 10.80 -13.15 -1.57
N ILE A 21 9.87 -12.23 -1.34
CA ILE A 21 9.99 -10.85 -1.85
C ILE A 21 10.96 -10.09 -0.95
N PRO A 22 12.09 -9.58 -1.49
CA PRO A 22 13.02 -8.79 -0.70
C PRO A 22 12.34 -7.51 -0.19
N ALA A 23 12.56 -7.19 1.08
CA ALA A 23 12.03 -5.97 1.69
C ALA A 23 12.77 -4.75 1.14
N LYS A 24 12.13 -4.05 0.19
CA LYS A 24 12.65 -2.82 -0.40
C LYS A 24 12.01 -1.62 0.30
N ASN A 25 12.69 -0.47 0.27
CA ASN A 25 12.14 0.80 0.77
C ASN A 25 11.22 1.51 -0.24
N THR A 26 10.63 0.75 -1.18
CA THR A 26 9.63 1.27 -2.11
C THR A 26 8.26 1.30 -1.43
N ILE A 27 7.41 2.27 -1.81
CA ILE A 27 6.07 2.39 -1.26
C ILE A 27 5.25 1.10 -1.43
N TRP A 28 5.40 0.40 -2.56
CA TRP A 28 4.69 -0.85 -2.81
C TRP A 28 5.16 -1.98 -1.90
N SER A 29 6.48 -2.15 -1.69
CA SER A 29 6.99 -3.15 -0.75
C SER A 29 6.54 -2.86 0.69
N VAL A 30 6.49 -1.58 1.08
CA VAL A 30 5.97 -1.17 2.39
C VAL A 30 4.47 -1.48 2.51
N ILE A 31 3.66 -1.11 1.52
CA ILE A 31 2.20 -1.38 1.51
C ILE A 31 1.93 -2.88 1.60
N GLN A 32 2.64 -3.70 0.82
CA GLN A 32 2.48 -5.17 0.83
C GLN A 32 2.69 -5.76 2.22
N ARG A 33 3.78 -5.35 2.89
CA ARG A 33 4.10 -5.80 4.25
C ARG A 33 3.07 -5.33 5.27
N LEU A 34 2.62 -4.08 5.16
CA LEU A 34 1.56 -3.53 6.03
C LEU A 34 0.24 -4.27 5.85
N VAL A 35 -0.17 -4.54 4.60
CA VAL A 35 -1.40 -5.28 4.30
C VAL A 35 -1.33 -6.69 4.84
N LEU A 36 -0.24 -7.43 4.60
CA LEU A 36 -0.10 -8.78 5.14
C LEU A 36 -0.16 -8.77 6.68
N GLY A 37 0.61 -7.90 7.32
CA GLY A 37 0.66 -7.81 8.78
C GLY A 37 -0.70 -7.45 9.39
N ALA A 38 -1.39 -6.44 8.83
CA ALA A 38 -2.71 -6.04 9.28
C ALA A 38 -3.74 -7.16 9.08
N SER A 39 -3.77 -7.80 7.90
CA SER A 39 -4.69 -8.91 7.62
C SER A 39 -4.51 -10.06 8.60
N VAL A 40 -3.28 -10.52 8.81
CA VAL A 40 -2.99 -11.61 9.77
C VAL A 40 -3.40 -11.23 11.18
N TYR A 41 -3.04 -10.03 11.62
CA TYR A 41 -3.35 -9.56 12.97
C TYR A 41 -4.85 -9.47 13.23
N PHE A 42 -5.59 -8.79 12.34
CA PHE A 42 -7.02 -8.58 12.55
C PHE A 42 -7.85 -9.85 12.34
N LEU A 43 -7.45 -10.76 11.45
CA LEU A 43 -8.09 -12.07 11.34
C LEU A 43 -7.88 -12.90 12.61
N TRP A 44 -6.67 -12.91 13.16
CA TRP A 44 -6.38 -13.56 14.43
C TRP A 44 -7.17 -12.93 15.59
N GLN A 45 -7.22 -11.59 15.65
CA GLN A 45 -7.97 -10.86 16.67
C GLN A 45 -9.47 -11.19 16.58
N GLU A 46 -10.04 -11.16 15.38
CA GLU A 46 -11.46 -11.44 15.14
C GLU A 46 -11.82 -12.89 15.52
N ARG A 47 -10.96 -13.85 15.17
CA ARG A 47 -11.11 -15.25 15.61
C ARG A 47 -11.17 -15.35 17.15
N ASN A 48 -10.27 -14.68 17.86
CA ASN A 48 -10.27 -14.71 19.33
C ASN A 48 -11.50 -14.02 19.91
N VAL A 49 -11.91 -12.89 19.35
CA VAL A 49 -13.13 -12.18 19.78
C VAL A 49 -14.34 -13.10 19.66
N ARG A 50 -14.50 -13.84 18.55
CA ARG A 50 -15.61 -14.79 18.38
C ARG A 50 -15.55 -16.00 19.31
N LEU A 51 -14.35 -16.42 19.73
CA LEU A 51 -14.18 -17.55 20.64
C LEU A 51 -14.44 -17.17 22.09
N PHE A 52 -14.08 -15.95 22.50
CA PHE A 52 -14.11 -15.51 23.89
C PHE A 52 -15.17 -14.42 24.18
N SER A 53 -15.96 -14.04 23.17
CA SER A 53 -17.07 -13.10 23.29
C SER A 53 -18.23 -13.57 22.41
N ASN A 54 -19.47 -13.18 22.77
CA ASN A 54 -20.66 -13.41 21.94
C ASN A 54 -20.83 -12.35 20.83
N TYR A 55 -19.74 -11.67 20.47
CA TYR A 55 -19.69 -10.61 19.48
C TYR A 55 -18.77 -11.00 18.34
N GLY A 56 -19.12 -10.60 17.12
CA GLY A 56 -18.28 -10.75 15.94
C GLY A 56 -18.63 -9.67 14.93
N ARG A 57 -17.61 -9.07 14.34
CA ARG A 57 -17.77 -8.05 13.29
C ARG A 57 -18.17 -8.70 11.99
N SER A 58 -18.94 -7.99 11.17
CA SER A 58 -19.15 -8.41 9.77
C SER A 58 -17.83 -8.40 8.99
N GLU A 59 -17.80 -9.15 7.89
CA GLU A 59 -16.64 -9.18 6.98
C GLU A 59 -16.30 -7.77 6.46
N ASN A 60 -17.31 -6.96 6.17
CA ASN A 60 -17.15 -5.58 5.70
C ASN A 60 -16.51 -4.67 6.76
N GLU A 61 -16.92 -4.80 8.02
CA GLU A 61 -16.32 -4.04 9.12
C GLU A 61 -14.87 -4.45 9.36
N LEU A 62 -14.58 -5.75 9.35
CA LEU A 62 -13.22 -6.26 9.50
C LEU A 62 -12.32 -5.76 8.36
N PHE A 63 -12.78 -5.85 7.12
CA PHE A 63 -12.08 -5.35 5.95
C PHE A 63 -11.79 -3.84 6.08
N LYS A 64 -12.80 -3.05 6.48
CA LYS A 64 -12.64 -1.61 6.70
C LYS A 64 -11.57 -1.32 7.75
N ILE A 65 -11.57 -2.03 8.87
CA ILE A 65 -10.57 -1.85 9.93
C ILE A 65 -9.15 -2.15 9.41
N ILE A 66 -8.98 -3.22 8.63
CA ILE A 66 -7.70 -3.55 8.02
C ILE A 66 -7.24 -2.42 7.08
N VAL A 67 -8.11 -1.95 6.19
CA VAL A 67 -7.80 -0.88 5.23
C VAL A 67 -7.42 0.42 5.95
N GLU A 68 -8.22 0.84 6.93
CA GLU A 68 -7.98 2.05 7.72
C GLU A 68 -6.67 1.96 8.50
N SER A 69 -6.38 0.80 9.10
CA SER A 69 -5.13 0.57 9.83
C SER A 69 -3.92 0.70 8.91
N VAL A 70 -3.98 0.11 7.72
CA VAL A 70 -2.88 0.23 6.73
C VAL A 70 -2.75 1.69 6.28
N ARG A 71 -3.85 2.36 5.95
CA ARG A 71 -3.84 3.77 5.54
C ARG A 71 -3.23 4.67 6.62
N SER A 72 -3.65 4.50 7.87
CA SER A 72 -3.13 5.24 9.02
C SER A 72 -1.62 5.03 9.19
N ARG A 73 -1.13 3.79 9.02
CA ARG A 73 0.31 3.51 9.05
C ARG A 73 1.06 4.19 7.91
N ILE A 74 0.52 4.20 6.70
CA ILE A 74 1.13 4.89 5.54
C ILE A 74 1.24 6.39 5.81
N MET A 75 0.20 7.02 6.35
CA MET A 75 0.19 8.45 6.68
C MET A 75 1.26 8.85 7.71
N GLY A 76 1.67 7.91 8.58
CA GLY A 76 2.74 8.13 9.55
C GLY A 76 4.16 8.04 8.97
N LEU A 77 4.32 7.68 7.69
CA LEU A 77 5.63 7.52 7.05
C LEU A 77 6.10 8.83 6.40
N LYS A 78 7.42 9.05 6.43
CA LYS A 78 8.06 10.08 5.60
C LYS A 78 8.29 9.52 4.21
N LEU A 79 7.46 9.94 3.25
CA LEU A 79 7.52 9.46 1.86
C LEU A 79 8.19 10.50 0.97
N GLN A 80 9.14 10.06 0.15
CA GLN A 80 9.65 10.85 -0.96
C GLN A 80 8.62 10.83 -2.10
N VAL A 81 8.35 11.96 -2.74
CA VAL A 81 7.43 12.00 -3.89
C VAL A 81 8.10 11.28 -5.06
N THR A 82 7.47 10.20 -5.49
CA THR A 82 7.84 9.44 -6.68
C THR A 82 6.59 9.10 -7.48
N THR A 83 6.76 8.67 -8.73
CA THR A 83 5.65 8.19 -9.56
C THR A 83 4.84 7.09 -8.86
N ASP A 84 5.51 6.19 -8.14
CA ASP A 84 4.84 5.11 -7.39
C ASP A 84 4.06 5.61 -6.19
N VAL A 85 4.60 6.60 -5.46
CA VAL A 85 3.88 7.21 -4.34
C VAL A 85 2.63 7.95 -4.83
N ILE A 86 2.70 8.65 -5.96
CA ILE A 86 1.54 9.30 -6.57
C ILE A 86 0.46 8.27 -6.97
N LYS A 87 0.85 7.13 -7.53
CA LYS A 87 -0.09 6.02 -7.81
C LYS A 87 -0.68 5.45 -6.51
N ALA A 88 0.14 5.27 -5.47
CA ALA A 88 -0.32 4.80 -4.17
C ALA A 88 -1.31 5.77 -3.52
N VAL A 89 -1.09 7.08 -3.60
CA VAL A 89 -2.01 8.13 -3.13
C VAL A 89 -3.39 7.97 -3.78
N LYS A 90 -3.45 7.75 -5.10
CA LYS A 90 -4.72 7.54 -5.81
C LYS A 90 -5.47 6.30 -5.33
N ILE A 91 -4.74 5.20 -5.08
CA ILE A 91 -5.34 3.91 -4.68
C ILE A 91 -5.77 3.92 -3.20
N TRP A 92 -4.93 4.46 -2.32
CA TRP A 92 -5.15 4.41 -0.87
C TRP A 92 -5.80 5.67 -0.29
N SER A 93 -5.91 6.73 -1.08
CA SER A 93 -6.55 7.99 -0.71
C SER A 93 -5.96 8.59 0.58
N PHE A 94 -4.62 8.66 0.68
CA PHE A 94 -3.93 9.35 1.77
C PHE A 94 -3.40 10.72 1.31
N PRO A 95 -3.33 11.73 2.19
CA PRO A 95 -2.85 13.06 1.84
C PRO A 95 -1.34 13.05 1.58
N ILE A 96 -0.92 13.88 0.63
CA ILE A 96 0.48 14.20 0.37
C ILE A 96 0.60 15.71 0.19
N ASP A 97 1.79 16.26 0.42
CA ASP A 97 2.07 17.66 0.14
C ASP A 97 1.83 17.96 -1.36
N LYS A 98 0.81 18.78 -1.62
CA LYS A 98 0.39 19.15 -2.98
C LYS A 98 1.49 19.91 -3.71
N MET A 99 2.21 20.81 -3.02
CA MET A 99 3.27 21.60 -3.63
C MET A 99 4.43 20.69 -4.07
N LEU A 100 4.80 19.73 -3.21
CA LEU A 100 5.85 18.75 -3.55
C LEU A 100 5.43 17.88 -4.75
N MET A 101 4.15 17.48 -4.80
CA MET A 101 3.59 16.73 -5.91
C MET A 101 3.57 17.51 -7.22
N TYR A 102 3.11 18.77 -7.21
CA TYR A 102 3.11 19.62 -8.40
C TYR A 102 4.52 19.89 -8.91
N LYS A 103 5.45 20.20 -8.02
CA LYS A 103 6.86 20.39 -8.38
C LYS A 103 7.42 19.16 -9.09
N PHE A 104 7.24 17.96 -8.53
CA PHE A 104 7.71 16.72 -9.14
C PHE A 104 7.09 16.48 -10.53
N LEU A 105 5.79 16.73 -10.69
CA LEU A 105 5.12 16.55 -11.98
C LEU A 105 5.60 17.56 -13.03
N LEU A 106 5.82 18.82 -12.63
CA LEU A 106 6.36 19.86 -13.52
C LEU A 106 7.79 19.52 -13.94
N ASP A 107 8.66 19.17 -12.99
CA ASP A 107 10.05 18.79 -13.27
C ASP A 107 10.10 17.61 -14.27
N LYS A 108 9.20 16.64 -14.10
CA LYS A 108 9.09 15.50 -15.02
C LYS A 108 8.61 15.91 -16.41
N LEU A 109 7.59 16.76 -16.50
CA LEU A 109 7.08 17.25 -17.79
C LEU A 109 8.15 18.07 -18.53
N LEU A 110 8.90 18.90 -17.82
CA LEU A 110 9.97 19.71 -18.42
C LEU A 110 11.12 18.83 -18.93
N ALA A 111 11.49 17.78 -18.19
CA ALA A 111 12.49 16.82 -18.63
C ALA A 111 12.07 16.09 -19.92
N ASP A 112 10.83 15.57 -19.97
CA ASP A 112 10.30 14.88 -21.16
C ASP A 112 10.24 15.80 -22.41
N ASN A 113 10.19 17.13 -22.25
CA ASN A 113 10.21 18.06 -23.39
C ASN A 113 11.64 18.39 -23.87
N MET A 114 12.65 18.35 -23.00
CA MET A 114 14.03 18.63 -23.42
C MET A 114 14.67 17.46 -24.19
N ASP A 115 14.25 16.23 -23.90
CA ASP A 115 14.69 15.03 -24.64
C ASP A 115 14.17 15.01 -26.11
N ILE A 116 13.14 15.80 -26.43
CA ILE A 116 12.54 15.86 -27.78
C ILE A 116 13.33 16.82 -28.69
N ASP A 117 14.02 17.81 -28.12
CA ASP A 117 14.75 18.83 -28.86
C ASP A 117 16.21 18.43 -29.19
N GLU A 118 16.75 17.36 -28.58
CA GLU A 118 18.10 16.83 -28.89
C GLU A 118 18.13 15.86 -30.08
N ASP A 119 16.97 15.40 -30.57
CA ASP A 119 16.83 14.43 -31.68
C ASP A 119 16.41 15.07 -33.03
N ASN A 120 16.46 16.41 -33.17
CA ASN A 120 16.09 17.15 -34.39
C ASN A 120 17.24 18.04 -34.91
#